data_AF-A0A7K1BCP1-F1
#
_entry.id   AF-A0A7K1BCP1-F1
#
_cell.length_a   1.000
_cell.length_b   1.000
_cell.length_c   1.000
_cell.angle_alpha   90.00
_cell.angle_beta   90.00
_cell.angle_gamma   90.00
#
_symmetry.space_group_name_H-M   'P 1'
#
loop_
_entity.id
_entity.type
_entity.pdbx_description
1 polymer ?
#
loop_
_entity_poly.entity_id
_entity_poly.type
_entity_poly.pdbx_seq_one_letter_code
_entity_poly.pdbx_strand_id
1 'polypeptide(L)' 'MGDALQHVRRAAGVTQAELAARLDVTRTTVIDMERGRPTAIARLVDSFSTLGYDIVLVPRGARVEVHELPDDHRGAPAS' A
#
# COMPACT_ATOMS: atom_id res chain seq x y z
N MET A 1 3.19 -1.53 6.46
CA MET A 1 1.82 -1.51 5.88
C MET A 1 0.73 -1.22 6.91
N GLY A 2 0.71 -1.88 8.08
CA GLY A 2 -0.32 -1.64 9.10
C GLY A 2 -0.46 -0.17 9.51
N ASP A 3 0.67 0.51 9.71
CA ASP A 3 0.71 1.95 10.03
C ASP A 3 0.10 2.84 8.93
N ALA A 4 0.25 2.45 7.66
CA ALA A 4 -0.30 3.21 6.53
C ALA A 4 -1.84 3.19 6.52
N LEU A 5 -2.44 2.02 6.77
CA LEU A 5 -3.90 1.90 6.86
C LEU A 5 -4.45 2.73 8.04
N GLN A 6 -3.78 2.65 9.20
CA GLN A 6 -4.16 3.45 10.36
C GLN A 6 -4.08 4.96 10.05
N HIS A 7 -3.00 5.39 9.39
CA HIS A 7 -2.81 6.79 9.02
C HIS A 7 -3.90 7.28 8.06
N VAL A 8 -4.15 6.55 6.97
CA VAL A 8 -5.19 6.89 5.98
C VAL A 8 -6.58 6.91 6.62
N ARG A 9 -6.91 5.92 7.46
CA ARG A 9 -8.19 5.89 8.16
C ARG A 9 -8.37 7.12 9.05
N ARG A 10 -7.35 7.50 9.82
CA ARG A 10 -7.39 8.69 10.69
C ARG A 10 -7.51 9.99 9.88
N ALA A 11 -6.77 10.12 8.77
CA ALA A 11 -6.86 11.27 7.88
C ALA A 11 -8.26 11.43 7.26
N ALA A 12 -8.96 10.31 7.03
CA ALA A 12 -10.34 10.30 6.57
C ALA A 12 -11.39 10.55 7.69
N GLY A 13 -10.98 10.72 8.94
CA GLY A 13 -11.89 10.92 10.08
C GLY A 13 -12.72 9.69 10.44
N VAL A 14 -12.32 8.49 10.00
CA VAL A 14 -13.07 7.25 10.18
C VAL A 14 -12.54 6.48 11.39
N THR A 15 -13.42 5.89 12.20
CA THR A 15 -13.04 5.00 13.31
C THR A 15 -12.80 3.56 12.83
N GLN A 16 -12.11 2.74 13.62
CA GLN A 16 -11.92 1.31 13.28
C GLN A 16 -13.25 0.56 13.14
N ALA A 17 -14.27 0.92 13.94
CA ALA A 17 -15.59 0.30 13.91
C ALA A 17 -16.36 0.66 12.63
N GLU A 18 -16.31 1.93 12.22
CA GLU A 18 -16.92 2.37 10.96
C GLU A 18 -16.24 1.76 9.74
N LEU A 19 -14.90 1.66 9.75
CA LEU A 19 -14.18 0.97 8.68
C LEU A 19 -14.56 -0.51 8.63
N ALA A 20 -14.67 -1.17 9.79
CA ALA A 20 -15.10 -2.55 9.87
C ALA A 20 -16.51 -2.76 9.28
N ALA A 21 -17.45 -1.88 9.62
CA ALA A 21 -18.81 -1.91 9.06
C ALA A 21 -18.83 -1.70 7.53
N ARG A 22 -17.99 -0.79 7.00
CA ARG A 22 -17.89 -0.55 5.54
C ARG A 22 -17.31 -1.74 4.77
N LEU A 23 -16.49 -2.54 5.43
CA LEU A 23 -15.81 -3.70 4.84
C LEU A 23 -16.52 -5.03 5.13
N ASP A 24 -17.61 -5.00 5.90
CA ASP A 24 -18.31 -6.19 6.41
C ASP A 24 -17.37 -7.17 7.14
N VAL A 25 -16.55 -6.64 8.05
CA VAL A 25 -15.64 -7.43 8.89
C VAL A 25 -15.78 -7.03 10.36
N THR A 26 -15.17 -7.81 11.25
CA THR A 26 -15.13 -7.44 12.67
C THR A 26 -14.16 -6.29 12.93
N ARG A 27 -14.40 -5.52 13.99
CA ARG A 27 -13.45 -4.50 14.46
C ARG A 27 -12.07 -5.09 14.76
N THR A 28 -12.02 -6.32 15.28
CA THR A 28 -10.77 -7.04 15.56
C THR A 28 -9.97 -7.29 14.29
N THR A 29 -10.63 -7.64 13.19
CA THR A 29 -10.00 -7.81 11.87
C THR A 29 -9.31 -6.52 11.42
N VAL A 30 -9.96 -5.36 11.59
CA VAL A 30 -9.35 -4.05 11.27
C VAL A 30 -8.16 -3.74 12.17
N ILE A 31 -8.23 -4.06 13.46
CA ILE A 31 -7.09 -3.90 14.39
C ILE A 31 -5.91 -4.78 13.96
N ASP A 32 -6.17 -6.02 13.56
CA ASP A 32 -5.12 -6.93 13.11
C ASP A 32 -4.49 -6.48 11.79
N MET A 33 -5.29 -5.95 10.86
CA MET A 33 -4.80 -5.29 9.64
C MET A 33 -3.91 -4.09 9.97
N GLU A 34 -4.34 -3.19 10.86
CA GLU A 34 -3.55 -2.02 11.28
C GLU A 34 -2.28 -2.38 12.05
N ARG A 35 -2.24 -3.52 12.73
CA ARG A 35 -1.03 -4.04 13.40
C ARG A 35 -0.09 -4.77 12.45
N GLY A 36 -0.44 -4.87 11.17
CA GLY A 36 0.38 -5.57 10.19
C GLY A 36 0.46 -7.08 10.44
N ARG A 37 -0.56 -7.68 11.08
CA ARG A 37 -0.62 -9.15 11.12
C ARG A 37 -0.68 -9.69 9.68
N PRO A 38 -0.08 -10.86 9.40
CA PRO A 38 0.01 -11.37 8.04
C PRO A 38 -1.38 -11.53 7.44
N THR A 39 -1.69 -10.68 6.46
CA THR A 39 -2.91 -10.74 5.65
C THR A 39 -2.56 -11.13 4.23
N ALA A 40 -3.54 -11.60 3.46
CA ALA A 40 -3.35 -11.86 2.03
C ALA A 40 -2.86 -10.60 1.27
N ILE A 41 -3.26 -9.40 1.71
CA ILE A 41 -2.79 -8.13 1.15
C ILE A 41 -1.29 -7.92 1.40
N ALA A 42 -0.79 -8.19 2.61
CA ALA A 42 0.64 -8.04 2.89
C ALA A 42 1.47 -8.93 1.97
N ARG A 43 1.07 -10.20 1.81
CA ARG A 43 1.70 -11.15 0.88
C ARG A 43 1.66 -10.67 -0.57
N LEU A 44 0.54 -10.08 -1.00
CA LEU A 44 0.38 -9.56 -2.36
C LEU A 44 1.33 -8.38 -2.60
N VAL A 45 1.40 -7.43 -1.66
CA VAL A 45 2.32 -6.28 -1.75
C VAL A 45 3.77 -6.75 -1.78
N ASP A 46 4.15 -7.65 -0.87
CA ASP A 46 5.50 -8.24 -0.86
C ASP A 46 5.85 -8.94 -2.18
N SER A 47 4.86 -9.58 -2.84
CA SER A 47 5.06 -10.23 -4.13
C SER A 47 5.40 -9.21 -5.23
N PHE A 48 4.69 -8.08 -5.29
CA PHE A 48 4.99 -7.02 -6.28
C PHE A 48 6.35 -6.39 -6.03
N SER A 49 6.70 -6.10 -4.78
CA SER A 49 8.02 -5.55 -4.44
C SER A 49 9.15 -6.53 -4.80
N THR A 50 8.95 -7.83 -4.60
CA THR A 50 9.91 -8.87 -5.01
C THR A 50 10.11 -8.91 -6.52
N LEU A 51 9.09 -8.52 -7.29
CA LEU A 51 9.12 -8.46 -8.76
C LEU A 51 9.60 -7.10 -9.30
N GLY A 52 10.09 -6.20 -8.44
CA GLY A 52 10.62 -4.89 -8.84
C GLY A 52 9.56 -3.81 -9.02
N TYR A 53 8.35 -4.00 -8.51
CA TYR A 53 7.28 -3.01 -8.58
C TYR A 53 7.08 -2.30 -7.24
N ASP A 54 6.99 -0.97 -7.28
CA ASP A 54 6.48 -0.17 -6.18
C ASP A 54 4.95 -0.04 -6.24
N ILE A 55 4.30 -0.19 -5.09
CA ILE A 55 2.86 0.07 -4.96
C ILE A 55 2.66 1.43 -4.31
N VAL A 56 1.96 2.32 -5.01
CA VAL A 56 1.64 3.66 -4.51
C VAL A 56 0.14 3.76 -4.21
N LEU A 57 -0.20 4.17 -2.99
CA LEU A 57 -1.57 4.48 -2.58
C LEU A 57 -1.82 5.98 -2.71
N VAL A 58 -2.88 6.37 -3.44
CA VAL A 58 -3.24 7.78 -3.63
C VAL A 58 -4.69 8.08 -3.25
N PRO A 59 -4.99 9.29 -2.75
CA PRO A 59 -6.37 9.70 -2.48
C PRO A 59 -7.25 9.63 -3.73
N ARG A 60 -8.54 9.32 -3.55
CA ARG A 60 -9.51 9.40 -4.65
C ARG A 60 -9.57 10.82 -5.20
N GLY A 61 -9.52 10.94 -6.54
CA GLY A 61 -9.52 12.22 -7.24
C GLY A 61 -8.13 12.83 -7.45
N ALA A 62 -7.06 12.23 -6.89
CA ALA A 62 -5.70 12.61 -7.22
C ALA A 62 -5.36 12.22 -8.68
N ARG A 63 -4.59 13.06 -9.36
CA ARG A 63 -3.91 12.69 -10.61
C ARG A 63 -2.50 12.25 -10.28
N VAL A 64 -2.09 11.11 -10.84
CA VAL A 64 -0.74 10.55 -10.68
C VAL A 64 -0.17 10.38 -12.08
N GLU A 65 0.98 10.97 -12.31
CA GLU A 65 1.81 10.64 -13.46
C GLU A 65 3.01 9.83 -12.96
N VAL A 66 3.14 8.62 -13.48
CA VAL A 66 4.29 7.75 -13.20
C VAL A 66 5.19 7.83 -14.40
N HIS A 67 6.42 8.31 -14.17
CA HIS A 67 7.46 8.36 -15.18
C HIS A 67 8.49 7.30 -14.79
N GLU A 68 8.65 6.29 -15.64
CA GLU A 68 9.81 5.41 -15.55
C GLU A 68 11.02 6.27 -15.95
N LEU A 69 11.95 6.46 -15.01
CA LEU A 69 13.24 7.03 -15.39
C LEU A 69 13.82 6.08 -16.44
N PRO A 70 14.35 6.60 -17.57
CA PRO A 70 15.05 5.76 -18.51
C PRO A 70 16.07 4.95 -17.72
N ASP A 71 16.00 3.63 -17.84
CA ASP A 71 17.06 2.75 -17.38
C ASP A 71 18.37 3.37 -17.88
N ASP A 72 19.19 3.93 -16.98
CA ASP A 72 20.54 4.37 -17.30
C ASP A 72 21.40 3.11 -17.45
N HIS A 73 21.02 2.23 -18.36
CA HIS A 73 21.90 1.29 -19.03
C HIS A 73 22.79 2.07 -20.02
N ARG A 74 23.35 3.22 -19.62
CA ARG A 74 24.51 3.75 -20.35
C ARG A 74 25.62 2.73 -20.20
N GLY A 75 25.80 2.02 -21.30
CA GLY A 75 26.87 1.09 -21.50
C GLY A 75 28.20 1.69 -21.09
N ALA A 76 28.94 0.90 -20.35
CA ALA A 76 30.36 0.79 -20.63
C ALA A 76 30.60 -0.63 -21.16
N PRO A 77 30.72 -0.83 -22.48
CA PRO A 77 31.71 -1.73 -23.00
C PRO A 77 32.99 -0.97 -23.35
N ALA A 78 34.10 -1.61 -22.99
CA ALA A 78 35.50 -1.39 -23.39
C ALA A 78 36.28 -0.22 -22.76
N SER A 79 37.16 -0.55 -21.81
CA SER A 79 38.60 -0.67 -22.08
C SER A 79 39.24 -1.67 -21.12
#